data_AF-A0A6G1WY57-F1
#
_entry.id   AF-A0A6G1WY57-F1
#
_cell.length_a   1.000
_cell.length_b   1.000
_cell.length_c   1.000
_cell.angle_alpha   90.00
_cell.angle_beta   90.00
_cell.angle_gamma   90.00
#
_symmetry.space_group_name_H-M   'P 1'
#
loop_
_entity.id
_entity.type
_entity.pdbx_description
1 polymer ?
#
loop_
_entity_poly.entity_id
_entity_poly.type
_entity_poly.pdbx_seq_one_letter_code
_entity_poly.pdbx_strand_id
1 'polypeptide(L)'
;MALGYGYNFIKLEQSSSRGAHLRILLVHADYLEFETKQRTPVAEEVPAEQRSGRLEEVLVVFIAAEEEDEGLADAIAKNAAREIADVARKVEAERVALYPYAHLSSSLAPPKVAIELLDATRDALSELGLEVHRLPFGWYKAFRLSCKGHPLSELSRTITAEAVEEAVAEEAKAPSEYIILTPDGREHELDLKNVDACEGLRGWPLLRQFVLSEELGQKPGEEPAHLKLMRRLELVDYEPASDTGHFRFYPNGALIKGLLEDLAVQLANEIGASRIETPVLYRADEPDIAEQAARFYQKDYKIKLPNRTLLLRFAGDFGLFKLMKQTGMSYKQMPVRIFELSPSYRLEQSGECVGLKRLRAFTMPDVHCFCRDLKQGLEEYERLFMAYTKVQGAMGLDYVVAFRMVKEFYEQNRAFLARLVRLVKRPALIELLPERKHYWVMKHEFQVIDSVGGGMPSWRRSSSTSRTRSATASFTWTSAGSDAGV
;
A
#
# COMPACT_ATOMS: atom_id res chain seq x y z
N MET A 1 -8.93 47.45 -2.49
CA MET A 1 -7.58 47.70 -1.93
C MET A 1 -6.65 46.64 -2.49
N ALA A 2 -5.85 47.02 -3.48
CA ALA A 2 -4.76 46.20 -3.98
C ALA A 2 -3.53 46.44 -3.09
N LEU A 3 -2.93 45.37 -2.58
CA LEU A 3 -1.58 45.42 -2.02
C LEU A 3 -0.77 44.34 -2.74
N GLY A 4 0.04 44.79 -3.69
CA GLY A 4 1.05 43.99 -4.34
C GLY A 4 2.18 43.69 -3.36
N TYR A 5 2.55 42.42 -3.26
CA TYR A 5 3.81 42.00 -2.68
C TYR A 5 4.73 41.59 -3.81
N GLY A 6 5.88 42.26 -3.89
CA GLY A 6 6.94 41.96 -4.84
C GLY A 6 7.48 40.56 -4.62
N TYR A 7 7.52 39.77 -5.69
CA TYR A 7 8.19 38.49 -5.72
C TYR A 7 9.70 38.73 -5.75
N ASN A 8 10.36 38.56 -4.60
CA ASN A 8 11.78 38.23 -4.61
C ASN A 8 11.89 36.81 -5.16
N PHE A 9 12.40 36.68 -6.39
CA PHE A 9 12.82 35.41 -6.95
C PHE A 9 13.98 34.87 -6.08
N ILE A 10 13.64 34.05 -5.09
CA ILE A 10 14.57 33.07 -4.56
C ILE A 10 14.78 32.09 -5.73
N LYS A 11 15.99 32.07 -6.29
CA LYS A 11 16.43 30.95 -7.11
C LYS A 11 16.27 29.70 -6.26
N LEU A 12 15.17 28.97 -6.49
CA LEU A 12 15.07 27.56 -6.14
C LEU A 12 16.11 26.86 -7.01
N GLU A 13 17.33 26.77 -6.51
CA GLU A 13 18.17 25.64 -6.89
C GLU A 13 17.35 24.41 -6.51
N GLN A 14 16.96 23.64 -7.53
CA GLN A 14 16.41 22.31 -7.34
C GLN A 14 17.44 21.52 -6.54
N SER A 15 17.25 21.42 -5.22
CA SER A 15 18.00 20.46 -4.44
C SER A 15 17.47 19.09 -4.85
N SER A 16 18.15 18.47 -5.81
CA SER A 16 18.28 17.03 -5.92
C SER A 16 18.30 16.45 -4.50
N SER A 17 17.39 15.53 -4.22
CA SER A 17 17.36 14.77 -2.98
C SER A 17 18.74 14.16 -2.74
N ARG A 18 19.53 14.72 -1.83
CA ARG A 18 20.83 14.19 -1.38
C ARG A 18 20.63 12.93 -0.53
N GLY A 19 20.26 11.84 -1.18
CA GLY A 19 20.35 10.48 -0.66
C GLY A 19 21.26 9.67 -1.58
N ALA A 20 21.83 8.57 -1.09
CA ALA A 20 22.53 7.61 -1.94
C ALA A 20 21.56 6.99 -2.96
N HIS A 21 21.97 6.87 -4.22
CA HIS A 21 21.12 6.49 -5.35
C HIS A 21 21.88 5.60 -6.33
N LEU A 22 21.89 4.29 -6.10
CA LEU A 22 22.37 3.37 -7.13
C LEU A 22 21.34 3.29 -8.28
N ARG A 23 21.79 3.53 -9.53
CA ARG A 23 20.94 3.43 -10.72
C ARG A 23 21.08 2.06 -11.36
N ILE A 24 19.94 1.40 -11.60
CA ILE A 24 19.89 0.15 -12.37
C ILE A 24 18.88 0.21 -13.51
N LEU A 25 19.25 -0.37 -14.64
CA LEU A 25 18.39 -0.68 -15.78
C LEU A 25 18.46 -2.18 -16.01
N LEU A 26 17.32 -2.85 -15.87
CA LEU A 26 17.16 -4.28 -16.04
C LEU A 26 16.57 -4.57 -17.42
N VAL A 27 17.21 -5.46 -18.17
CA VAL A 27 16.76 -5.92 -19.49
C VAL A 27 16.69 -7.45 -19.49
N HIS A 28 15.49 -8.01 -19.60
CA HIS A 28 15.32 -9.45 -19.79
C HIS A 28 15.55 -9.82 -21.25
N ALA A 29 16.56 -10.66 -21.49
CA ALA A 29 17.07 -10.93 -22.82
C ALA A 29 17.21 -12.43 -23.09
N ASP A 30 17.02 -12.83 -24.35
CA ASP A 30 17.36 -14.18 -24.82
C ASP A 30 18.86 -14.42 -24.64
N TYR A 31 19.68 -13.41 -24.96
CA TYR A 31 21.12 -13.48 -24.74
C TYR A 31 21.77 -12.12 -24.49
N LEU A 32 22.93 -12.16 -23.85
CA LEU A 32 23.93 -11.09 -23.79
C LEU A 32 25.27 -11.65 -24.27
N GLU A 33 25.82 -11.08 -25.35
CA GLU A 33 27.17 -11.33 -25.82
C GLU A 33 28.02 -10.08 -25.57
N PHE A 34 29.21 -10.24 -25.01
CA PHE A 34 30.11 -9.11 -24.76
C PHE A 34 31.58 -9.43 -25.05
N GLU A 35 32.36 -8.39 -25.36
CA GLU A 35 33.80 -8.46 -25.55
C GLU A 35 34.45 -7.14 -25.11
N THR A 36 35.43 -7.20 -24.20
CA THR A 36 36.23 -6.04 -23.81
C THR A 36 37.16 -5.62 -24.95
N LYS A 37 37.26 -4.31 -25.19
CA LYS A 37 38.11 -3.71 -26.21
C LYS A 37 39.28 -2.97 -25.56
N GLN A 38 39.14 -1.67 -25.34
CA GLN A 38 40.19 -0.82 -24.76
C GLN A 38 40.04 -0.68 -23.24
N ARG A 39 41.17 -0.64 -22.54
CA ARG A 39 41.23 -0.32 -21.11
C ARG A 39 41.11 1.18 -20.89
N THR A 40 40.41 1.58 -19.84
CA THR A 40 40.51 2.94 -19.27
C THR A 40 41.58 2.98 -18.17
N PRO A 41 42.00 4.16 -17.69
CA PRO A 41 42.93 4.28 -16.56
C PRO A 41 42.46 3.61 -15.25
N VAL A 42 41.17 3.34 -15.14
CA VAL A 42 40.51 2.74 -13.97
C VAL A 42 40.08 1.29 -14.23
N ALA A 43 40.55 0.69 -15.34
CA ALA A 43 40.26 -0.68 -15.72
C ALA A 43 40.84 -1.68 -14.73
N GLU A 44 40.01 -2.55 -14.18
CA GLU A 44 40.46 -3.64 -13.32
C GLU A 44 41.25 -4.69 -14.12
N GLU A 45 42.13 -5.42 -13.43
CA GLU A 45 42.85 -6.54 -14.03
C GLU A 45 41.95 -7.77 -14.12
N VAL A 46 41.61 -8.14 -15.35
CA VAL A 46 40.76 -9.31 -15.63
C VAL A 46 41.53 -10.34 -16.47
N PRO A 47 41.50 -11.64 -16.09
CA PRO A 47 42.04 -12.73 -16.90
C PRO A 47 41.45 -12.76 -18.32
N ALA A 48 42.22 -13.22 -19.30
CA ALA A 48 41.80 -13.21 -20.71
C ALA A 48 40.48 -13.99 -20.96
N GLU A 49 40.23 -15.03 -20.17
CA GLU A 49 39.03 -15.88 -20.25
C GLU A 49 37.73 -15.16 -19.84
N GLN A 50 37.83 -14.09 -19.05
CA GLN A 50 36.68 -13.31 -18.57
C GLN A 50 36.49 -12.01 -19.38
N ARG A 51 37.25 -11.82 -20.46
CA ARG A 51 37.20 -10.63 -21.32
C ARG A 51 36.15 -10.70 -22.42
N SER A 52 35.58 -11.88 -22.66
CA SER A 52 34.45 -12.05 -23.55
C SER A 52 33.57 -13.19 -23.08
N GLY A 53 32.31 -13.19 -23.48
CA GLY A 53 31.37 -14.23 -23.09
C GLY A 53 30.01 -14.05 -23.72
N ARG A 54 29.22 -15.12 -23.67
CA ARG A 54 27.83 -15.14 -24.09
C ARG A 54 27.00 -15.83 -23.01
N LEU A 55 25.96 -15.15 -22.56
CA LEU A 55 25.02 -15.61 -21.55
C LEU A 55 23.65 -15.74 -22.23
N GLU A 56 23.05 -16.93 -22.15
CA GLU A 56 21.67 -17.17 -22.59
C GLU A 56 20.72 -17.03 -21.40
N GLU A 57 19.44 -16.75 -21.67
CA GLU A 57 18.34 -16.67 -20.69
C GLU A 57 18.70 -15.79 -19.49
N VAL A 58 18.96 -14.52 -19.78
CA VAL A 58 19.68 -13.62 -18.87
C VAL A 58 18.90 -12.36 -18.57
N LEU A 59 18.88 -11.97 -17.30
CA LEU A 59 18.54 -10.63 -16.86
C LEU A 59 19.81 -9.78 -16.83
N VAL A 60 19.93 -8.88 -17.81
CA VAL A 60 21.06 -7.94 -17.88
C VAL A 60 20.75 -6.75 -16.99
N VAL A 61 21.60 -6.52 -15.99
CA VAL A 61 21.48 -5.40 -15.05
C VAL A 61 22.59 -4.40 -15.37
N PHE A 62 22.25 -3.39 -16.15
CA PHE A 62 23.11 -2.22 -16.31
C PHE A 62 23.09 -1.43 -15.00
N ILE A 63 24.25 -1.17 -14.42
CA ILE A 63 24.39 -0.64 -13.06
C ILE A 63 25.42 0.49 -13.01
N ALA A 64 25.07 1.59 -12.34
CA ALA A 64 25.95 2.73 -12.10
C ALA A 64 25.83 3.21 -10.65
N ALA A 65 26.96 3.18 -9.93
CA ALA A 65 27.09 3.76 -8.59
C ALA A 65 27.27 5.29 -8.69
N GLU A 66 26.60 6.02 -7.81
CA GLU A 66 26.64 7.48 -7.71
C GLU A 66 27.55 7.95 -6.57
N GLU A 67 28.04 9.20 -6.62
CA GLU A 67 28.97 9.75 -5.61
C GLU A 67 28.43 9.61 -4.18
N GLU A 68 27.11 9.71 -4.02
CA GLU A 68 26.42 9.60 -2.75
C GLU A 68 26.36 8.17 -2.19
N ASP A 69 26.76 7.14 -2.94
CA ASP A 69 26.79 5.73 -2.49
C ASP A 69 28.01 5.41 -1.60
N GLU A 70 28.98 6.34 -1.50
CA GLU A 70 30.21 6.16 -0.75
C GLU A 70 29.94 5.92 0.75
N GLY A 71 30.51 4.82 1.29
CA GLY A 71 30.31 4.41 2.69
C GLY A 71 29.01 3.66 2.98
N LEU A 72 28.17 3.39 1.96
CA LEU A 72 26.88 2.70 2.11
C LEU A 72 26.76 1.45 1.21
N ALA A 73 27.87 0.98 0.63
CA ALA A 73 27.91 -0.08 -0.38
C ALA A 73 27.16 -1.36 0.04
N ASP A 74 27.36 -1.86 1.26
CA ASP A 74 26.71 -3.09 1.73
C ASP A 74 25.19 -2.98 1.84
N ALA A 75 24.68 -1.85 2.34
CA ALA A 75 23.25 -1.63 2.50
C ALA A 75 22.58 -1.49 1.14
N ILE A 76 23.18 -0.71 0.25
CA ILE A 76 22.70 -0.49 -1.12
C ILE A 76 22.75 -1.79 -1.92
N ALA A 77 23.83 -2.56 -1.82
CA ALA A 77 24.00 -3.83 -2.50
C ALA A 77 22.94 -4.86 -2.08
N LYS A 78 22.63 -4.97 -0.78
CA LYS A 78 21.55 -5.85 -0.29
C LYS A 78 20.19 -5.44 -0.83
N ASN A 79 19.89 -4.14 -0.83
CA ASN A 79 18.64 -3.63 -1.38
C ASN A 79 18.55 -3.87 -2.89
N ALA A 80 19.62 -3.62 -3.63
CA ALA A 80 19.71 -3.87 -5.06
C ALA A 80 19.54 -5.35 -5.38
N ALA A 81 20.21 -6.24 -4.62
CA ALA A 81 20.11 -7.67 -4.80
C ALA A 81 18.68 -8.19 -4.58
N ARG A 82 17.95 -7.69 -3.58
CA ARG A 82 16.54 -8.04 -3.35
C ARG A 82 15.66 -7.65 -4.54
N GLU A 83 15.78 -6.42 -5.03
CA GLU A 83 15.01 -5.93 -6.18
C GLU A 83 15.34 -6.68 -7.47
N ILE A 84 16.63 -6.91 -7.76
CA ILE A 84 17.07 -7.67 -8.92
C ILE A 84 16.58 -9.13 -8.83
N ALA A 85 16.63 -9.75 -7.65
CA ALA A 85 16.17 -11.12 -7.45
C ALA A 85 14.64 -11.26 -7.61
N ASP A 86 13.87 -10.29 -7.12
CA ASP A 86 12.42 -10.26 -7.32
C ASP A 86 12.06 -10.19 -8.82
N VAL A 87 12.73 -9.30 -9.56
CA VAL A 87 12.54 -9.20 -11.01
C VAL A 87 12.97 -10.49 -11.71
N ALA A 88 14.15 -11.03 -11.41
CA ALA A 88 14.68 -12.25 -12.02
C ALA A 88 13.71 -13.45 -11.85
N ARG A 89 13.14 -13.61 -10.65
CA ARG A 89 12.15 -14.66 -10.38
C ARG A 89 10.83 -14.46 -11.13
N LYS A 90 10.35 -13.21 -11.23
CA LYS A 90 9.11 -12.88 -11.96
C LYS A 90 9.22 -13.10 -13.46
N VAL A 91 10.40 -12.87 -14.03
CA VAL A 91 10.65 -13.07 -15.45
C VAL A 91 11.23 -14.45 -15.76
N GLU A 92 11.43 -15.28 -14.73
CA GLU A 92 12.01 -16.63 -14.82
C GLU A 92 13.38 -16.67 -15.51
N ALA A 93 14.23 -15.66 -15.29
CA ALA A 93 15.58 -15.62 -15.85
C ALA A 93 16.49 -16.65 -15.17
N GLU A 94 17.23 -17.43 -15.96
CA GLU A 94 18.18 -18.43 -15.45
C GLU A 94 19.43 -17.77 -14.84
N ARG A 95 19.85 -16.63 -15.42
CA ARG A 95 21.10 -15.94 -15.07
C ARG A 95 20.90 -14.45 -14.86
N VAL A 96 21.77 -13.85 -14.06
CA VAL A 96 21.86 -12.39 -13.89
C VAL A 96 23.23 -11.90 -14.34
N ALA A 97 23.27 -10.92 -15.23
CA ALA A 97 24.51 -10.29 -15.68
C ALA A 97 24.63 -8.87 -15.11
N LEU A 98 25.55 -8.64 -14.17
CA LEU A 98 25.87 -7.30 -13.67
C LEU A 98 26.82 -6.59 -14.66
N TYR A 99 26.28 -5.63 -15.41
CA TYR A 99 26.99 -4.85 -16.41
C TYR A 99 27.32 -3.44 -15.88
N PRO A 100 28.60 -3.11 -15.60
CA PRO A 100 28.97 -1.75 -15.20
C PRO A 100 28.73 -0.75 -16.33
N TYR A 101 27.82 0.20 -16.13
CA TYR A 101 27.34 1.12 -17.16
C TYR A 101 27.28 2.57 -16.68
N ALA A 102 28.44 3.24 -16.70
CA ALA A 102 28.59 4.62 -16.22
C ALA A 102 27.62 5.65 -16.84
N HIS A 103 27.09 5.40 -18.04
CA HIS A 103 26.19 6.35 -18.71
C HIS A 103 24.77 6.40 -18.11
N LEU A 104 24.45 5.57 -17.11
CA LEU A 104 23.19 5.67 -16.36
C LEU A 104 23.15 6.86 -15.39
N SER A 105 24.31 7.43 -15.04
CA SER A 105 24.40 8.53 -14.07
C SER A 105 25.26 9.69 -14.58
N SER A 106 24.92 10.89 -14.12
CA SER A 106 25.70 12.12 -14.32
C SER A 106 26.65 12.45 -13.17
N SER A 107 26.60 11.72 -12.04
CA SER A 107 27.46 11.93 -10.86
C SER A 107 27.95 10.57 -10.37
N LEU A 108 29.14 10.17 -10.83
CA LEU A 108 29.63 8.80 -10.69
C LEU A 108 30.49 8.63 -9.44
N ALA A 109 30.27 7.52 -8.73
CA ALA A 109 31.11 7.13 -7.60
C ALA A 109 32.59 6.97 -8.02
N PRO A 110 33.53 7.17 -7.07
CA PRO A 110 34.92 6.79 -7.29
C PRO A 110 35.04 5.32 -7.75
N PRO A 111 35.97 4.97 -8.67
CA PRO A 111 36.11 3.62 -9.21
C PRO A 111 36.18 2.51 -8.15
N LYS A 112 36.85 2.79 -7.03
CA LYS A 112 36.97 1.85 -5.92
C LYS A 112 35.60 1.53 -5.29
N VAL A 113 34.78 2.55 -5.05
CA VAL A 113 33.42 2.41 -4.50
C VAL A 113 32.52 1.66 -5.49
N ALA A 114 32.62 1.98 -6.78
CA ALA A 114 31.84 1.29 -7.80
C ALA A 114 32.17 -0.21 -7.89
N ILE A 115 33.46 -0.58 -7.80
CA ILE A 115 33.90 -1.98 -7.78
C ILE A 115 33.41 -2.67 -6.49
N GLU A 116 33.59 -2.05 -5.33
CA GLU A 116 33.12 -2.58 -4.04
C GLU A 116 31.61 -2.85 -4.06
N LEU A 117 30.82 -1.92 -4.58
CA LEU A 117 29.36 -2.08 -4.70
C LEU A 117 28.97 -3.19 -5.68
N LEU A 118 29.67 -3.30 -6.81
CA LEU A 118 29.45 -4.35 -7.80
C LEU A 118 29.75 -5.74 -7.24
N ASP A 119 30.85 -5.89 -6.49
CA ASP A 119 31.21 -7.14 -5.84
C ASP A 119 30.22 -7.48 -4.71
N ALA A 120 29.87 -6.52 -3.85
CA ALA A 120 28.87 -6.72 -2.80
C ALA A 120 27.49 -7.10 -3.37
N THR A 121 27.09 -6.50 -4.49
CA THR A 121 25.81 -6.84 -5.15
C THR A 121 25.83 -8.23 -5.74
N ARG A 122 26.96 -8.64 -6.36
CA ARG A 122 27.16 -10.02 -6.85
C ARG A 122 27.00 -11.00 -5.70
N ASP A 123 27.73 -10.79 -4.60
CA ASP A 123 27.76 -11.72 -3.48
C ASP A 123 26.38 -11.85 -2.83
N ALA A 124 25.68 -10.73 -2.62
CA ALA A 124 24.31 -10.72 -2.10
C ALA A 124 23.30 -11.43 -3.04
N LEU A 125 23.46 -11.32 -4.37
CA LEU A 125 22.62 -12.06 -5.32
C LEU A 125 22.93 -13.57 -5.32
N SER A 126 24.20 -13.94 -5.20
CA SER A 126 24.60 -15.34 -5.09
C SER A 126 24.10 -15.98 -3.79
N GLU A 127 24.08 -15.25 -2.67
CA GLU A 127 23.46 -15.69 -1.41
C GLU A 127 21.95 -15.95 -1.55
N LEU A 128 21.27 -15.26 -2.47
CA LEU A 128 19.86 -15.48 -2.81
C LEU A 128 19.62 -16.65 -3.78
N GLY A 129 20.67 -17.40 -4.13
CA GLY A 129 20.61 -18.61 -4.94
C GLY A 129 20.57 -18.38 -6.46
N LEU A 130 20.98 -17.20 -6.94
CA LEU A 130 21.01 -16.86 -8.36
C LEU A 130 22.38 -17.12 -8.99
N GLU A 131 22.40 -17.53 -10.26
CA GLU A 131 23.63 -17.59 -11.07
C GLU A 131 23.98 -16.17 -11.56
N VAL A 132 25.06 -15.60 -11.03
CA VAL A 132 25.42 -14.20 -11.27
C VAL A 132 26.76 -14.09 -12.01
N HIS A 133 26.78 -13.30 -13.08
CA HIS A 133 27.96 -13.00 -13.88
C HIS A 133 28.27 -11.51 -13.80
N ARG A 134 29.41 -11.14 -13.22
CA ARG A 134 29.87 -9.74 -13.16
C ARG A 134 30.81 -9.45 -14.32
N LEU A 135 30.49 -8.43 -15.11
CA LEU A 135 31.30 -8.04 -16.27
C LEU A 135 32.44 -7.09 -15.87
N PRO A 136 33.54 -7.06 -16.65
CA PRO A 136 34.72 -6.23 -16.36
C PRO A 136 34.43 -4.74 -16.18
N PHE A 137 34.88 -4.17 -15.06
CA PHE A 137 34.81 -2.75 -14.74
C PHE A 137 35.94 -1.94 -15.40
N GLY A 138 35.62 -0.74 -15.89
CA GLY A 138 36.59 0.18 -16.48
C GLY A 138 37.12 -0.22 -17.85
N TRP A 139 36.45 -1.13 -18.55
CA TRP A 139 36.74 -1.48 -19.95
C TRP A 139 35.67 -0.95 -20.90
N TYR A 140 36.09 -0.42 -22.05
CA TYR A 140 35.19 -0.29 -23.20
C TYR A 140 34.78 -1.68 -23.65
N LYS A 141 33.48 -1.90 -23.84
CA LYS A 141 32.91 -3.21 -24.15
C LYS A 141 32.03 -3.08 -25.40
N ALA A 142 32.25 -3.95 -26.37
CA ALA A 142 31.26 -4.20 -27.41
C ALA A 142 30.29 -5.24 -26.86
N PHE A 143 28.98 -5.03 -27.05
CA PHE A 143 27.98 -6.01 -26.63
C PHE A 143 26.83 -6.09 -27.63
N ARG A 144 26.16 -7.25 -27.64
CA ARG A 144 24.89 -7.50 -28.32
C ARG A 144 23.93 -8.12 -27.34
N LEU A 145 22.68 -7.68 -27.35
CA LEU A 145 21.61 -8.28 -26.57
C LEU A 145 20.35 -8.41 -27.42
N SER A 146 19.54 -9.42 -27.13
CA SER A 146 18.21 -9.62 -27.71
C SER A 146 17.16 -9.51 -26.62
N CYS A 147 16.48 -8.36 -26.53
CA CYS A 147 15.43 -8.14 -25.53
C CYS A 147 14.16 -8.93 -25.90
N LYS A 148 13.54 -9.60 -24.91
CA LYS A 148 12.37 -10.47 -25.16
C LYS A 148 11.06 -9.73 -25.49
N GLY A 149 10.94 -8.45 -25.16
CA GLY A 149 9.82 -7.60 -25.58
C GLY A 149 8.46 -7.87 -24.91
N HIS A 150 8.43 -8.11 -23.60
CA HIS A 150 7.24 -8.20 -22.75
C HIS A 150 7.19 -7.06 -21.71
N PRO A 151 6.05 -6.82 -21.01
CA PRO A 151 5.88 -5.64 -20.13
C PRO A 151 6.93 -5.49 -19.02
N LEU A 152 7.51 -6.61 -18.56
CA LEU A 152 8.60 -6.64 -17.57
C LEU A 152 10.00 -6.77 -18.19
N SER A 153 10.15 -6.69 -19.52
CA SER A 153 11.45 -6.88 -20.17
C SER A 153 12.41 -5.73 -19.95
N GLU A 154 11.91 -4.53 -19.69
CA GLU A 154 12.72 -3.33 -19.53
C GLU A 154 12.23 -2.56 -18.31
N LEU A 155 13.07 -2.44 -17.29
CA LEU A 155 12.73 -1.78 -16.03
C LEU A 155 13.89 -0.89 -15.59
N SER A 156 13.61 0.32 -15.11
CA SER A 156 14.60 1.15 -14.44
C SER A 156 14.23 1.37 -12.98
N ARG A 157 15.23 1.36 -12.11
CA ARG A 157 15.08 1.57 -10.66
C ARG A 157 16.19 2.46 -10.12
N THR A 158 15.86 3.14 -9.04
CA THR A 158 16.81 3.85 -8.18
C THR A 158 16.79 3.17 -6.82
N ILE A 159 17.93 2.69 -6.37
CA ILE A 159 18.09 1.97 -5.11
C ILE A 159 18.73 2.92 -4.10
N THR A 160 18.17 2.98 -2.89
CA THR A 160 18.68 3.83 -1.82
C THR A 160 19.18 2.99 -0.64
N ALA A 161 20.04 3.58 0.19
CA ALA A 161 20.58 2.95 1.39
C ALA A 161 19.61 2.95 2.58
N GLU A 162 18.42 3.54 2.45
CA GLU A 162 17.42 3.50 3.52
C GLU A 162 17.08 2.02 3.81
N ALA A 163 16.94 1.68 5.10
CA ALA A 163 16.62 0.32 5.50
C ALA A 163 15.34 -0.09 4.79
N VAL A 164 15.45 -1.03 3.83
CA VAL A 164 14.32 -1.88 3.50
C VAL A 164 14.21 -2.77 4.73
N GLU A 165 13.42 -2.30 5.70
CA GLU A 165 12.96 -3.14 6.80
C GLU A 165 12.57 -4.45 6.15
N GLU A 166 13.25 -5.51 6.57
CA GLU A 166 12.91 -6.86 6.13
C GLU A 166 11.39 -6.94 6.20
N ALA A 167 10.76 -7.22 5.06
CA ALA A 167 9.48 -7.90 5.11
C ALA A 167 9.78 -9.10 5.98
N VAL A 168 9.40 -8.99 7.27
CA VAL A 168 9.54 -10.08 8.23
C VAL A 168 8.95 -11.23 7.47
N ALA A 169 9.77 -12.24 7.17
CA ALA A 169 9.29 -13.44 6.54
C ALA A 169 8.20 -13.93 7.48
N GLU A 170 6.94 -13.66 7.13
CA GLU A 170 5.81 -14.19 7.86
C GLU A 170 6.06 -15.69 7.79
N GLU A 171 6.34 -16.31 8.95
CA GLU A 171 6.28 -17.75 9.10
C GLU A 171 5.04 -18.21 8.31
N ALA A 172 5.20 -19.23 7.47
CA ALA A 172 4.13 -19.79 6.67
C ALA A 172 3.03 -20.33 7.60
N LYS A 173 2.15 -19.41 8.02
CA LYS A 173 1.03 -19.65 8.91
C LYS A 173 -0.05 -20.37 8.15
N ALA A 174 -0.91 -21.08 8.89
CA ALA A 174 -2.04 -21.78 8.32
C ALA A 174 -2.83 -20.86 7.36
N PRO A 175 -3.27 -21.37 6.20
CA PRO A 175 -4.04 -20.58 5.25
C PRO A 175 -5.38 -20.15 5.86
N SER A 176 -5.91 -19.00 5.43
CA SER A 176 -7.27 -18.58 5.77
C SER A 176 -8.29 -19.61 5.27
N GLU A 177 -9.36 -19.82 6.03
CA GLU A 177 -10.53 -20.59 5.59
C GLU A 177 -11.58 -19.64 4.99
N TYR A 178 -12.32 -20.09 3.98
CA TYR A 178 -13.31 -19.26 3.29
C TYR A 178 -14.69 -19.91 3.34
N ILE A 179 -15.70 -19.11 3.68
CA ILE A 179 -17.10 -19.54 3.80
C ILE A 179 -18.00 -18.54 3.09
N ILE A 180 -19.04 -19.02 2.41
CA ILE A 180 -20.18 -18.21 1.99
C ILE A 180 -21.31 -18.38 3.01
N LEU A 181 -21.67 -17.27 3.66
CA LEU A 181 -22.81 -17.20 4.57
C LEU A 181 -24.02 -16.63 3.81
N THR A 182 -25.09 -17.42 3.67
CA THR A 182 -26.30 -17.03 2.92
C THR A 182 -27.35 -16.37 3.82
N PRO A 183 -28.31 -15.59 3.27
CA PRO A 183 -29.32 -14.87 4.07
C PRO A 183 -30.25 -15.75 4.91
N ASP A 184 -30.44 -17.02 4.53
CA ASP A 184 -31.18 -18.02 5.31
C ASP A 184 -30.35 -18.59 6.48
N GLY A 185 -29.08 -18.22 6.58
CA GLY A 185 -28.17 -18.60 7.66
C GLY A 185 -27.41 -19.90 7.41
N ARG A 186 -27.40 -20.42 6.19
CA ARG A 186 -26.57 -21.58 5.82
C ARG A 186 -25.15 -21.13 5.53
N GLU A 187 -24.21 -21.99 5.90
CA GLU A 187 -22.79 -21.82 5.62
C GLU A 187 -22.39 -22.82 4.54
N HIS A 188 -21.67 -22.33 3.54
CA HIS A 188 -21.11 -23.14 2.47
C HIS A 188 -19.61 -22.93 2.45
N GLU A 189 -18.84 -24.00 2.64
CA GLU A 189 -17.39 -23.95 2.50
C GLU A 189 -17.02 -23.53 1.06
N LEU A 190 -16.02 -22.67 0.93
CA LEU A 190 -15.52 -22.18 -0.35
C LEU A 190 -14.08 -22.66 -0.55
N ASP A 191 -13.92 -23.62 -1.44
CA ASP A 191 -12.60 -23.98 -1.97
C ASP A 191 -12.25 -23.02 -3.12
N LEU A 192 -11.23 -22.18 -2.91
CA LEU A 192 -10.73 -21.25 -3.92
C LEU A 192 -10.19 -21.96 -5.18
N LYS A 193 -9.81 -23.25 -5.09
CA LYS A 193 -9.39 -24.04 -6.26
C LYS A 193 -10.56 -24.48 -7.12
N ASN A 194 -11.76 -24.53 -6.56
CA ASN A 194 -12.97 -24.97 -7.25
C ASN A 194 -14.19 -24.12 -6.83
N VAL A 195 -14.12 -22.83 -7.15
CA VAL A 195 -15.15 -21.84 -6.81
C VAL A 195 -16.53 -22.23 -7.34
N ASP A 196 -16.60 -22.83 -8.54
CA ASP A 196 -17.86 -23.19 -9.20
C ASP A 196 -18.62 -24.34 -8.52
N ALA A 197 -17.95 -25.12 -7.66
CA ALA A 197 -18.61 -26.16 -6.87
C ALA A 197 -19.38 -25.61 -5.66
N CYS A 198 -19.09 -24.37 -5.22
CA CYS A 198 -19.71 -23.80 -4.03
C CYS A 198 -21.19 -23.45 -4.27
N GLU A 199 -22.10 -24.16 -3.61
CA GLU A 199 -23.54 -23.92 -3.76
C GLU A 199 -23.97 -22.52 -3.28
N GLY A 200 -23.29 -21.96 -2.28
CA GLY A 200 -23.58 -20.62 -1.76
C GLY A 200 -23.37 -19.49 -2.78
N LEU A 201 -22.63 -19.74 -3.86
CA LEU A 201 -22.44 -18.79 -4.96
C LEU A 201 -23.51 -18.90 -6.05
N ARG A 202 -24.31 -19.98 -6.08
CA ARG A 202 -25.35 -20.16 -7.10
C ARG A 202 -26.41 -19.08 -6.95
N GLY A 203 -26.70 -18.38 -8.05
CA GLY A 203 -27.64 -17.26 -8.08
C GLY A 203 -27.06 -15.92 -7.63
N TRP A 204 -25.76 -15.85 -7.32
CA TRP A 204 -25.08 -14.63 -6.86
C TRP A 204 -23.86 -14.30 -7.74
N PRO A 205 -24.08 -13.92 -9.02
CA PRO A 205 -22.99 -13.72 -9.99
C PRO A 205 -21.98 -12.64 -9.57
N LEU A 206 -22.45 -11.58 -8.91
CA LEU A 206 -21.58 -10.51 -8.41
C LEU A 206 -20.64 -10.97 -7.29
N LEU A 207 -21.14 -11.79 -6.35
CA LEU A 207 -20.30 -12.37 -5.29
C LEU A 207 -19.29 -13.35 -5.87
N ARG A 208 -19.71 -14.17 -6.86
CA ARG A 208 -18.77 -15.02 -7.60
C ARG A 208 -17.67 -14.21 -8.27
N GLN A 209 -18.03 -13.14 -8.98
CA GLN A 209 -17.08 -12.25 -9.65
C GLN A 209 -16.13 -11.57 -8.66
N PHE A 210 -16.63 -11.16 -7.49
CA PHE A 210 -15.81 -10.63 -6.41
C PHE A 210 -14.76 -11.65 -5.95
N VAL A 211 -15.15 -12.90 -5.68
CA VAL A 211 -14.22 -13.97 -5.28
C VAL A 211 -13.14 -14.18 -6.34
N LEU A 212 -13.52 -14.28 -7.62
CA LEU A 212 -12.54 -14.47 -8.70
C LEU A 212 -11.55 -13.30 -8.83
N SER A 213 -12.04 -12.06 -8.69
CA SER A 213 -11.20 -10.87 -8.90
C SER A 213 -10.29 -10.55 -7.72
N GLU A 214 -10.79 -10.63 -6.49
CA GLU A 214 -10.04 -10.23 -5.29
C GLU A 214 -9.24 -11.38 -4.67
N GLU A 215 -9.75 -12.62 -4.66
CA GLU A 215 -9.08 -13.74 -4.00
C GLU A 215 -8.22 -14.57 -4.97
N LEU A 216 -8.59 -14.63 -6.25
CA LEU A 216 -7.80 -15.32 -7.29
C LEU A 216 -7.04 -14.37 -8.22
N GLY A 217 -7.15 -13.06 -8.03
CA GLY A 217 -6.43 -12.06 -8.83
C GLY A 217 -6.85 -12.01 -10.31
N GLN A 218 -7.95 -12.66 -10.69
CA GLN A 218 -8.45 -12.69 -12.06
C GLN A 218 -9.19 -11.39 -12.36
N LYS A 219 -8.42 -10.32 -12.60
CA LYS A 219 -8.95 -9.00 -12.95
C LYS A 219 -9.12 -8.92 -14.47
N PRO A 220 -10.27 -8.44 -14.97
CA PRO A 220 -10.40 -8.17 -16.40
C PRO A 220 -9.42 -7.06 -16.80
N GLY A 221 -8.66 -7.28 -17.88
CA GLY A 221 -7.57 -6.40 -18.33
C GLY A 221 -8.02 -5.11 -19.00
N GLU A 222 -9.24 -4.63 -18.72
CA GLU A 222 -9.81 -3.46 -19.37
C GLU A 222 -9.62 -2.19 -18.54
N GLU A 223 -9.38 -1.07 -19.23
CA GLU A 223 -9.24 0.23 -18.59
C GLU A 223 -10.59 0.68 -17.97
N PRO A 224 -10.63 1.03 -16.67
CA PRO A 224 -11.86 1.48 -16.03
C PRO A 224 -12.47 2.72 -16.72
N ALA A 225 -13.76 2.65 -17.05
CA ALA A 225 -14.44 3.69 -17.83
C ALA A 225 -14.34 5.10 -17.20
N HIS A 226 -14.25 5.18 -15.87
CA HIS A 226 -14.15 6.44 -15.15
C HIS A 226 -12.92 7.28 -15.55
N LEU A 227 -11.81 6.66 -15.99
CA LEU A 227 -10.59 7.37 -16.43
C LEU A 227 -10.84 8.28 -17.64
N LYS A 228 -11.72 7.86 -18.54
CA LYS A 228 -12.13 8.65 -19.70
C LYS A 228 -13.24 9.63 -19.33
N LEU A 229 -14.21 9.18 -18.53
CA LEU A 229 -15.38 9.98 -18.16
C LEU A 229 -15.03 11.19 -17.30
N MET A 230 -14.15 11.04 -16.31
CA MET A 230 -13.78 12.13 -15.40
C MET A 230 -13.21 13.35 -16.14
N ARG A 231 -12.44 13.11 -17.21
CA ARG A 231 -11.86 14.14 -18.08
C ARG A 231 -12.87 14.65 -19.11
N ARG A 232 -13.54 13.75 -19.82
CA ARG A 232 -14.51 14.08 -20.87
C ARG A 232 -15.68 14.94 -20.34
N LEU A 233 -16.11 14.69 -19.11
CA LEU A 233 -17.20 15.42 -18.45
C LEU A 233 -16.71 16.63 -17.65
N GLU A 234 -15.42 16.99 -17.74
CA GLU A 234 -14.82 18.10 -16.98
C GLU A 234 -15.19 18.02 -15.49
N LEU A 235 -14.99 16.85 -14.89
CA LEU A 235 -15.20 16.64 -13.47
C LEU A 235 -13.86 16.71 -12.73
N VAL A 236 -12.93 15.86 -13.16
CA VAL A 236 -11.63 15.69 -12.51
C VAL A 236 -10.58 15.42 -13.58
N ASP A 237 -9.39 15.98 -13.42
CA ASP A 237 -8.26 15.73 -14.31
C ASP A 237 -6.94 15.70 -13.55
N TYR A 238 -5.94 15.09 -14.17
CA TYR A 238 -4.58 15.02 -13.65
C TYR A 238 -3.98 16.44 -13.60
N GLU A 239 -3.14 16.69 -12.60
CA GLU A 239 -2.41 17.95 -12.47
C GLU A 239 -0.90 17.70 -12.68
N PRO A 240 -0.34 18.02 -13.86
CA PRO A 240 1.08 17.79 -14.15
C PRO A 240 2.05 18.49 -13.20
N ALA A 241 1.61 19.57 -12.55
CA ALA A 241 2.40 20.26 -11.52
C ALA A 241 2.29 19.61 -10.13
N SER A 242 1.52 18.53 -9.97
CA SER A 242 1.32 17.79 -8.73
C SER A 242 1.83 16.35 -8.82
N ASP A 243 1.92 15.69 -7.68
CA ASP A 243 2.32 14.28 -7.62
C ASP A 243 1.19 13.35 -8.12
N THR A 244 1.56 12.14 -8.52
CA THR A 244 0.60 11.12 -9.00
C THR A 244 -0.48 10.87 -7.95
N GLY A 245 -1.75 10.83 -8.37
CA GLY A 245 -2.87 10.61 -7.45
C GLY A 245 -3.33 11.85 -6.69
N HIS A 246 -2.78 13.03 -6.99
CA HIS A 246 -3.28 14.34 -6.56
C HIS A 246 -3.98 15.00 -7.76
N PHE A 247 -5.30 15.07 -7.70
CA PHE A 247 -6.12 15.51 -8.83
C PHE A 247 -6.60 16.95 -8.67
N ARG A 248 -6.80 17.63 -9.80
CA ARG A 248 -7.58 18.87 -9.85
C ARG A 248 -9.05 18.56 -10.11
N PHE A 249 -9.93 19.30 -9.46
CA PHE A 249 -11.37 19.21 -9.66
C PHE A 249 -11.85 20.46 -10.39
N TYR A 250 -12.57 20.27 -11.49
CA TYR A 250 -13.31 21.32 -12.17
C TYR A 250 -14.56 21.69 -11.35
N PRO A 251 -15.24 22.83 -11.65
CA PRO A 251 -16.42 23.26 -10.88
C PRO A 251 -17.49 22.18 -10.70
N ASN A 252 -17.79 21.40 -11.74
CA ASN A 252 -18.78 20.32 -11.67
C ASN A 252 -18.32 19.16 -10.78
N GLY A 253 -17.04 18.75 -10.88
CA GLY A 253 -16.50 17.71 -10.02
C GLY A 253 -16.38 18.16 -8.57
N ALA A 254 -16.01 19.43 -8.33
CA ALA A 254 -15.96 20.03 -7.01
C ALA A 254 -17.34 20.10 -6.37
N LEU A 255 -18.39 20.45 -7.14
CA LEU A 255 -19.77 20.41 -6.69
C LEU A 255 -20.19 18.99 -6.27
N ILE A 256 -19.95 17.99 -7.12
CA ILE A 256 -20.29 16.59 -6.80
C ILE A 256 -19.56 16.12 -5.54
N LYS A 257 -18.25 16.41 -5.43
CA LYS A 257 -17.46 16.07 -4.23
C LYS A 257 -18.03 16.75 -2.98
N GLY A 258 -18.35 18.04 -3.06
CA GLY A 258 -18.94 18.78 -1.94
C GLY A 258 -20.28 18.20 -1.48
N LEU A 259 -21.16 17.83 -2.42
CA LEU A 259 -22.44 17.20 -2.10
C LEU A 259 -22.26 15.83 -1.42
N LEU A 260 -21.24 15.05 -1.81
CA LEU A 260 -20.91 13.78 -1.16
C LEU A 260 -20.35 13.99 0.26
N GLU A 261 -19.54 15.03 0.46
CA GLU A 261 -19.04 15.41 1.79
C GLU A 261 -20.17 15.89 2.71
N ASP A 262 -21.09 16.69 2.19
CA ASP A 262 -22.29 17.14 2.91
C ASP A 262 -23.16 15.95 3.31
N LEU A 263 -23.36 14.98 2.41
CA LEU A 263 -24.08 13.74 2.71
C LEU A 263 -23.39 12.95 3.84
N ALA A 264 -22.05 12.83 3.80
CA ALA A 264 -21.31 12.16 4.87
C ALA A 264 -21.49 12.85 6.23
N VAL A 265 -21.46 14.19 6.25
CA VAL A 265 -21.73 14.99 7.46
C VAL A 265 -23.16 14.78 7.96
N GLN A 266 -24.15 14.75 7.07
CA GLN A 266 -25.54 14.49 7.43
C GLN A 266 -25.71 13.11 8.07
N LEU A 267 -25.12 12.07 7.47
CA LEU A 267 -25.15 10.71 8.01
C LEU A 267 -24.46 10.62 9.38
N ALA A 268 -23.33 11.31 9.55
CA ALA A 268 -22.63 11.40 10.84
C ALA A 268 -23.52 12.05 11.92
N ASN A 269 -24.26 13.10 11.57
CA ASN A 269 -25.21 13.75 12.48
C ASN A 269 -26.38 12.82 12.85
N GLU A 270 -26.92 12.05 11.89
CA GLU A 270 -28.01 11.10 12.13
C GLU A 270 -27.62 9.97 13.11
N ILE A 271 -26.36 9.54 13.10
CA ILE A 271 -25.84 8.57 14.06
C ILE A 271 -25.43 9.21 15.40
N GLY A 272 -25.53 10.54 15.53
CA GLY A 272 -25.13 11.28 16.72
C GLY A 272 -23.62 11.33 16.93
N ALA A 273 -22.84 11.39 15.85
CA ALA A 273 -21.39 11.56 15.93
C ALA A 273 -21.01 13.02 16.17
N SER A 274 -20.01 13.23 17.01
CA SER A 274 -19.40 14.54 17.24
C SER A 274 -18.30 14.76 16.21
N ARG A 275 -18.40 15.85 15.45
CA ARG A 275 -17.38 16.20 14.47
C ARG A 275 -16.13 16.76 15.14
N ILE A 276 -14.97 16.30 14.71
CA ILE A 276 -13.67 16.87 15.06
C ILE A 276 -12.92 17.30 13.80
N GLU A 277 -11.81 18.01 13.99
CA GLU A 277 -10.84 18.31 12.95
C GLU A 277 -9.46 18.22 13.57
N THR A 278 -8.56 17.47 12.91
CA THR A 278 -7.21 17.25 13.40
C THR A 278 -6.16 17.68 12.38
N PRO A 279 -4.93 18.03 12.82
CA PRO A 279 -3.87 18.45 11.91
C PRO A 279 -3.55 17.41 10.82
N VAL A 280 -3.02 17.88 9.70
CA VAL A 280 -2.57 17.03 8.58
C VAL A 280 -1.10 16.61 8.72
N LEU A 281 -0.27 17.49 9.28
CA LEU A 281 1.16 17.26 9.48
C LEU A 281 1.46 16.91 10.93
N TYR A 282 2.16 15.80 11.14
CA TYR A 282 2.63 15.37 12.45
C TYR A 282 4.15 15.28 12.48
N ARG A 283 4.72 15.48 13.67
CA ARG A 283 6.13 15.22 13.95
C ARG A 283 6.38 13.72 13.91
N ALA A 284 7.27 13.27 13.03
CA ALA A 284 7.57 11.85 12.86
C ALA A 284 8.24 11.23 14.10
N ASP A 285 8.86 12.05 14.95
CA ASP A 285 9.54 11.64 16.18
C ASP A 285 8.64 11.58 17.41
N GLU A 286 7.36 11.96 17.30
CA GLU A 286 6.40 11.82 18.41
C GLU A 286 6.09 10.34 18.65
N PRO A 287 6.24 9.79 19.87
CA PRO A 287 6.12 8.34 20.12
C PRO A 287 4.79 7.72 19.64
N ASP A 288 3.66 8.36 19.94
CA ASP A 288 2.33 7.88 19.53
C ASP A 288 2.15 7.90 17.99
N ILE A 289 2.85 8.80 17.29
CA ILE A 289 2.82 8.96 15.83
C ILE A 289 3.75 7.95 15.18
N ALA A 290 4.96 7.80 15.73
CA ALA A 290 5.95 6.82 15.28
C ALA A 290 5.43 5.38 15.41
N GLU A 291 4.78 5.03 16.54
CA GLU A 291 4.18 3.70 16.73
C GLU A 291 3.09 3.43 15.69
N GLN A 292 2.25 4.42 15.38
CA GLN A 292 1.22 4.28 14.35
C GLN A 292 1.81 4.16 12.96
N ALA A 293 2.80 4.99 12.61
CA ALA A 293 3.47 4.96 11.32
C ALA A 293 4.24 3.65 11.10
N ALA A 294 4.92 3.12 12.12
CA ALA A 294 5.68 1.87 12.04
C ALA A 294 4.81 0.65 11.67
N ARG A 295 3.49 0.70 11.94
CA ARG A 295 2.56 -0.38 11.58
C ARG A 295 2.17 -0.37 10.09
N PHE A 296 2.46 0.70 9.38
CA PHE A 296 2.17 0.85 7.95
C PHE A 296 3.50 0.91 7.19
N TYR A 297 3.84 -0.19 6.51
CA TYR A 297 5.05 -0.29 5.70
C TYR A 297 5.22 0.93 4.78
N GLN A 298 6.25 1.72 5.01
CA GLN A 298 6.95 2.71 4.14
C GLN A 298 6.15 3.60 3.17
N LYS A 299 4.81 3.67 3.25
CA LYS A 299 3.93 4.41 2.33
C LYS A 299 3.60 5.82 2.80
N ASP A 300 4.61 6.53 3.31
CA ASP A 300 4.41 7.84 3.94
C ASP A 300 5.05 8.99 3.16
N TYR A 301 4.32 10.10 3.06
CA TYR A 301 4.94 11.37 2.67
C TYR A 301 5.66 11.98 3.86
N LYS A 302 6.97 12.18 3.71
CA LYS A 302 7.84 12.79 4.72
C LYS A 302 8.43 14.10 4.21
N ILE A 303 8.33 15.15 5.02
CA ILE A 303 8.96 16.45 4.77
C ILE A 303 10.15 16.58 5.72
N LYS A 304 11.36 16.53 5.18
CA LYS A 304 12.60 16.74 5.94
C LYS A 304 12.84 18.24 6.11
N LEU A 305 12.78 18.73 7.35
CA LEU A 305 13.20 20.08 7.74
C LEU A 305 14.59 19.99 8.41
N PRO A 306 15.36 21.09 8.53
CA PRO A 306 16.71 21.04 9.08
C PRO A 306 16.83 20.34 10.45
N ASN A 307 15.82 20.49 11.32
CA ASN A 307 15.87 19.99 12.70
C ASN A 307 14.82 18.91 13.01
N ARG A 308 13.97 18.53 12.05
CA ARG A 308 12.88 17.55 12.28
C ARG A 308 12.30 17.02 10.98
N THR A 309 11.70 15.85 11.05
CA THR A 309 10.89 15.30 9.96
C THR A 309 9.41 15.43 10.30
N LEU A 310 8.63 15.93 9.34
CA LEU A 310 7.17 15.91 9.41
C LEU A 310 6.63 14.78 8.53
N LEU A 311 5.48 14.25 8.93
CA LEU A 311 4.74 13.20 8.26
C LEU A 311 3.37 13.76 7.84
N LEU A 312 2.96 13.57 6.59
CA LEU A 312 1.54 13.73 6.25
C LEU A 312 0.77 12.51 6.75
N ARG A 313 -0.36 12.73 7.44
CA ARG A 313 -1.20 11.63 7.92
C ARG A 313 -1.75 10.78 6.76
N PHE A 314 -1.75 9.46 6.93
CA PHE A 314 -2.40 8.52 6.00
C PHE A 314 -3.80 8.07 6.44
N ALA A 315 -4.20 8.45 7.66
CA ALA A 315 -5.52 8.22 8.25
C ALA A 315 -5.84 9.24 9.35
N GLY A 316 -7.13 9.39 9.69
CA GLY A 316 -7.58 10.29 10.76
C GLY A 316 -7.18 9.82 12.17
N ASP A 317 -6.85 8.53 12.33
CA ASP A 317 -6.48 7.90 13.60
C ASP A 317 -5.36 8.63 14.37
N PHE A 318 -4.42 9.25 13.65
CA PHE A 318 -3.29 9.99 14.22
C PHE A 318 -3.74 11.07 15.19
N GLY A 319 -4.63 11.95 14.72
CA GLY A 319 -5.14 13.06 15.49
C GLY A 319 -6.16 12.59 16.52
N LEU A 320 -7.05 11.69 16.10
CA LEU A 320 -8.10 11.16 16.96
C LEU A 320 -7.52 10.50 18.21
N PHE A 321 -6.63 9.53 18.08
CA PHE A 321 -6.15 8.79 19.26
C PHE A 321 -5.37 9.68 20.21
N LYS A 322 -4.63 10.66 19.70
CA LYS A 322 -3.94 11.65 20.55
C LYS A 322 -4.96 12.52 21.32
N LEU A 323 -6.00 13.01 20.65
CA LEU A 323 -7.09 13.77 21.26
C LEU A 323 -7.81 12.94 22.34
N MET A 324 -8.19 11.71 22.01
CA MET A 324 -8.95 10.84 22.90
C MET A 324 -8.14 10.40 24.12
N LYS A 325 -6.82 10.20 23.96
CA LYS A 325 -5.90 9.89 25.09
C LYS A 325 -5.81 11.04 26.10
N GLN A 326 -5.98 12.28 25.66
CA GLN A 326 -5.97 13.48 26.51
C GLN A 326 -7.35 13.85 27.06
N THR A 327 -8.41 13.23 26.55
CA THR A 327 -9.79 13.51 26.93
C THR A 327 -10.21 12.62 28.08
N GLY A 328 -10.59 13.22 29.21
CA GLY A 328 -11.22 12.47 30.32
C GLY A 328 -12.59 11.93 29.89
N MET A 329 -12.75 10.61 29.83
CA MET A 329 -14.00 9.96 29.45
C MET A 329 -14.59 9.12 30.59
N SER A 330 -15.90 9.26 30.82
CA SER A 330 -16.67 8.40 31.72
C SER A 330 -17.42 7.32 30.94
N TYR A 331 -17.53 6.11 31.51
CA TYR A 331 -18.34 5.03 30.95
C TYR A 331 -19.81 5.42 30.73
N LYS A 332 -20.32 6.42 31.48
CA LYS A 332 -21.68 6.95 31.34
C LYS A 332 -21.91 7.72 30.04
N GLN A 333 -20.84 8.19 29.40
CA GLN A 333 -20.89 8.91 28.13
C GLN A 333 -20.85 7.95 26.92
N MET A 334 -20.59 6.66 27.14
CA MET A 334 -20.46 5.67 26.06
C MET A 334 -21.84 5.18 25.56
N PRO A 335 -22.04 5.01 24.25
CA PRO A 335 -21.01 5.05 23.22
C PRO A 335 -20.71 6.48 22.73
N VAL A 336 -19.43 6.82 22.62
CA VAL A 336 -18.97 8.08 22.04
C VAL A 336 -18.64 7.83 20.58
N ARG A 337 -19.27 8.60 19.68
CA ARG A 337 -19.03 8.52 18.23
C ARG A 337 -18.34 9.79 17.77
N ILE A 338 -17.22 9.65 17.09
CA ILE A 338 -16.43 10.75 16.57
C ILE A 338 -16.38 10.64 15.05
N PHE A 339 -16.56 11.76 14.37
CA PHE A 339 -16.52 11.85 12.91
C PHE A 339 -15.49 12.88 12.47
N GLU A 340 -14.70 12.55 11.45
CA GLU A 340 -13.79 13.48 10.81
C GLU A 340 -13.78 13.27 9.29
N LEU A 341 -14.03 14.35 8.53
CA LEU A 341 -13.65 14.41 7.11
C LEU A 341 -12.13 14.58 7.06
N SER A 342 -11.42 13.48 6.85
CA SER A 342 -9.98 13.36 7.04
C SER A 342 -9.22 13.36 5.73
N PRO A 343 -8.71 14.51 5.22
CA PRO A 343 -7.68 14.55 4.19
C PRO A 343 -6.51 13.65 4.58
N SER A 344 -6.22 12.66 3.74
CA SER A 344 -5.27 11.58 4.01
C SER A 344 -4.38 11.35 2.81
N TYR A 345 -3.13 10.99 3.08
CA TYR A 345 -2.09 10.89 2.08
C TYR A 345 -1.36 9.56 2.20
N ARG A 346 -1.33 8.77 1.13
CA ARG A 346 -0.63 7.48 1.07
C ARG A 346 0.31 7.48 -0.12
N LEU A 347 1.60 7.27 0.13
CA LEU A 347 2.61 7.19 -0.93
C LEU A 347 2.55 5.81 -1.62
N GLU A 348 1.44 5.53 -2.30
CA GLU A 348 1.25 4.32 -3.10
C GLU A 348 2.27 4.27 -4.25
N GLN A 349 2.67 3.08 -4.71
CA GLN A 349 3.60 3.00 -5.84
C GLN A 349 2.93 3.58 -7.09
N SER A 350 3.69 4.25 -7.97
CA SER A 350 3.10 4.96 -9.12
C SER A 350 2.31 4.03 -10.05
N GLY A 351 2.76 2.79 -10.24
CA GLY A 351 2.04 1.76 -11.01
C GLY A 351 0.80 1.20 -10.33
N GLU A 352 0.56 1.51 -9.05
CA GLU A 352 -0.63 1.09 -8.31
C GLU A 352 -1.77 2.12 -8.40
N CYS A 353 -1.47 3.38 -8.71
CA CYS A 353 -2.46 4.45 -8.78
C CYS A 353 -3.33 4.32 -10.02
N VAL A 354 -4.66 4.31 -9.84
CA VAL A 354 -5.63 4.17 -10.94
C VAL A 354 -6.77 5.15 -10.74
N GLY A 355 -6.73 6.26 -11.48
CA GLY A 355 -7.80 7.28 -11.50
C GLY A 355 -8.28 7.66 -10.11
N LEU A 356 -9.59 7.68 -9.92
CA LEU A 356 -10.24 7.95 -8.64
C LEU A 356 -10.41 6.71 -7.75
N LYS A 357 -9.99 5.53 -8.22
CA LYS A 357 -10.12 4.25 -7.49
C LYS A 357 -8.99 4.06 -6.49
N ARG A 358 -7.76 4.42 -6.87
CA ARG A 358 -6.57 4.32 -5.99
C ARG A 358 -5.72 5.56 -6.13
N LEU A 359 -5.70 6.36 -5.06
CA LEU A 359 -5.19 7.73 -5.00
C LEU A 359 -4.09 7.85 -3.96
N ARG A 360 -3.18 8.81 -4.15
CA ARG A 360 -2.23 9.21 -3.12
C ARG A 360 -2.77 10.30 -2.20
N ALA A 361 -3.72 11.12 -2.66
CA ALA A 361 -4.42 12.09 -1.83
C ALA A 361 -5.93 11.89 -1.95
N PHE A 362 -6.60 11.75 -0.81
CA PHE A 362 -8.04 11.52 -0.74
C PHE A 362 -8.60 12.04 0.58
N THR A 363 -9.92 12.15 0.69
CA THR A 363 -10.61 12.54 1.93
C THR A 363 -11.46 11.37 2.39
N MET A 364 -11.21 10.88 3.61
CA MET A 364 -12.00 9.81 4.20
C MET A 364 -13.07 10.39 5.14
N PRO A 365 -14.35 10.08 4.96
CA PRO A 365 -15.38 10.31 5.97
C PRO A 365 -15.26 9.25 7.07
N ASP A 366 -14.41 9.51 8.05
CA ASP A 366 -14.03 8.52 9.05
C ASP A 366 -14.92 8.60 10.30
N VAL A 367 -15.34 7.45 10.82
CA VAL A 367 -16.19 7.36 12.04
C VAL A 367 -15.58 6.36 13.01
N HIS A 368 -15.29 6.84 14.22
CA HIS A 368 -14.78 6.02 15.30
C HIS A 368 -15.77 5.98 16.45
N CYS A 369 -16.02 4.78 16.97
CA CYS A 369 -16.94 4.56 18.08
C CYS A 369 -16.20 3.96 19.27
N PHE A 370 -16.19 4.68 20.39
CA PHE A 370 -15.69 4.20 21.66
C PHE A 370 -16.87 3.62 22.45
N CYS A 371 -16.76 2.35 22.83
CA CYS A 371 -17.81 1.62 23.52
C CYS A 371 -17.27 1.09 24.85
N ARG A 372 -18.16 0.95 25.85
CA ARG A 372 -17.77 0.50 27.19
C ARG A 372 -17.42 -0.99 27.26
N ASP A 373 -18.01 -1.81 26.39
CA ASP A 373 -17.88 -3.26 26.37
C ASP A 373 -18.17 -3.85 24.97
N LEU A 374 -17.86 -5.14 24.78
CA LEU A 374 -18.08 -5.85 23.52
C LEU A 374 -19.55 -5.84 23.09
N LYS A 375 -20.47 -5.98 24.04
CA LYS A 375 -21.91 -6.01 23.74
C LYS A 375 -22.36 -4.69 23.10
N GLN A 376 -22.03 -3.57 23.73
CA GLN A 376 -22.28 -2.23 23.18
C GLN A 376 -21.53 -2.04 21.85
N GLY A 377 -20.30 -2.57 21.74
CA GLY A 377 -19.54 -2.59 20.49
C GLY A 377 -20.25 -3.30 19.33
N LEU A 378 -20.88 -4.44 19.58
CA LEU A 378 -21.66 -5.19 18.57
C LEU A 378 -22.98 -4.50 18.23
N GLU A 379 -23.64 -3.88 19.22
CA GLU A 379 -24.85 -3.06 19.00
C GLU A 379 -24.53 -1.85 18.10
N GLU A 380 -23.44 -1.13 18.39
CA GLU A 380 -22.92 -0.05 17.53
C GLU A 380 -22.40 -0.58 16.19
N TYR A 381 -21.92 -1.83 16.16
CA TYR A 381 -21.53 -2.45 14.92
C TYR A 381 -22.71 -2.57 13.96
N GLU A 382 -23.77 -3.22 14.42
CA GLU A 382 -24.99 -3.38 13.64
C GLU A 382 -25.60 -2.03 13.25
N ARG A 383 -25.62 -1.05 14.16
CA ARG A 383 -26.19 0.28 13.87
C ARG A 383 -25.51 0.94 12.67
N LEU A 384 -24.18 1.04 12.64
CA LEU A 384 -23.53 1.66 11.47
C LEU A 384 -23.57 0.74 10.25
N PHE A 385 -23.54 -0.59 10.42
CA PHE A 385 -23.67 -1.52 9.31
C PHE A 385 -25.00 -1.30 8.56
N MET A 386 -26.10 -1.09 9.30
CA MET A 386 -27.39 -0.74 8.73
C MET A 386 -27.41 0.66 8.11
N ALA A 387 -26.76 1.63 8.73
CA ALA A 387 -26.62 2.97 8.17
C ALA A 387 -25.91 2.94 6.80
N TYR A 388 -24.77 2.24 6.71
CA TYR A 388 -24.05 2.07 5.44
C TYR A 388 -24.86 1.27 4.42
N THR A 389 -25.56 0.21 4.84
CA THR A 389 -26.44 -0.57 3.96
C THR A 389 -27.54 0.30 3.33
N LYS A 390 -28.13 1.22 4.11
CA LYS A 390 -29.11 2.20 3.60
C LYS A 390 -28.50 3.14 2.57
N VAL A 391 -27.29 3.64 2.81
CA VAL A 391 -26.56 4.49 1.86
C VAL A 391 -26.32 3.75 0.55
N GLN A 392 -25.85 2.50 0.61
CA GLN A 392 -25.64 1.69 -0.58
C GLN A 392 -26.91 1.51 -1.40
N GLY A 393 -28.03 1.19 -0.72
CA GLY A 393 -29.33 1.09 -1.38
C GLY A 393 -29.76 2.40 -2.04
N ALA A 394 -29.49 3.55 -1.40
CA ALA A 394 -29.81 4.87 -1.94
C ALA A 394 -28.93 5.27 -3.13
N MET A 395 -27.67 4.82 -3.17
CA MET A 395 -26.77 5.04 -4.31
C MET A 395 -27.18 4.26 -5.56
N GLY A 396 -28.06 3.25 -5.43
CA GLY A 396 -28.50 2.41 -6.54
C GLY A 396 -27.38 1.54 -7.13
N LEU A 397 -26.30 1.32 -6.37
CA LEU A 397 -25.16 0.52 -6.79
C LEU A 397 -25.30 -0.90 -6.24
N ASP A 398 -24.99 -1.88 -7.09
CA ASP A 398 -24.88 -3.24 -6.63
C ASP A 398 -23.54 -3.48 -5.93
N TYR A 399 -23.62 -4.17 -4.80
CA TYR A 399 -22.46 -4.48 -3.97
C TYR A 399 -22.51 -5.90 -3.42
N VAL A 400 -21.33 -6.36 -3.04
CA VAL A 400 -21.04 -7.59 -2.32
C VAL A 400 -20.61 -7.23 -0.90
N VAL A 401 -20.91 -8.10 0.06
CA VAL A 401 -20.42 -7.95 1.43
C VAL A 401 -19.33 -8.99 1.67
N ALA A 402 -18.19 -8.54 2.15
CA ALA A 402 -17.09 -9.41 2.55
C ALA A 402 -16.71 -9.11 4.00
N PHE A 403 -16.56 -10.15 4.82
CA PHE A 403 -16.04 -10.08 6.16
C PHE A 403 -14.68 -10.77 6.21
N ARG A 404 -13.75 -10.18 6.95
CA ARG A 404 -12.48 -10.79 7.34
C ARG A 404 -12.41 -10.81 8.84
N MET A 405 -12.25 -11.97 9.46
CA MET A 405 -12.33 -12.08 10.92
C MET A 405 -11.55 -13.25 11.48
N VAL A 406 -11.12 -13.12 12.73
CA VAL A 406 -10.46 -14.20 13.46
C VAL A 406 -11.45 -15.33 13.69
N LYS A 407 -11.05 -16.57 13.39
CA LYS A 407 -11.90 -17.76 13.46
C LYS A 407 -12.59 -17.93 14.81
N GLU A 408 -11.84 -17.79 15.90
CA GLU A 408 -12.39 -17.86 17.26
C GLU A 408 -13.50 -16.81 17.49
N PHE A 409 -13.29 -15.57 17.02
CA PHE A 409 -14.28 -14.51 17.15
C PHE A 409 -15.54 -14.80 16.33
N TYR A 410 -15.38 -15.40 15.15
CA TYR A 410 -16.51 -15.86 14.33
C TYR A 410 -17.33 -16.91 15.07
N GLU A 411 -16.68 -17.95 15.59
CA GLU A 411 -17.35 -19.05 16.29
C GLU A 411 -18.16 -18.57 17.50
N GLN A 412 -17.63 -17.60 18.25
CA GLN A 412 -18.33 -16.98 19.38
C GLN A 412 -19.51 -16.08 18.95
N ASN A 413 -19.54 -15.59 17.71
CA ASN A 413 -20.48 -14.57 17.23
C ASN A 413 -21.24 -14.98 15.95
N ARG A 414 -21.34 -16.28 15.63
CA ARG A 414 -22.02 -16.77 14.40
C ARG A 414 -23.43 -16.24 14.23
N ALA A 415 -24.22 -16.25 15.31
CA ALA A 415 -25.60 -15.77 15.30
C ALA A 415 -25.69 -14.26 14.97
N PHE A 416 -24.71 -13.48 15.42
CA PHE A 416 -24.61 -12.06 15.10
C PHE A 416 -24.30 -11.86 13.60
N LEU A 417 -23.34 -12.59 13.03
CA LEU A 417 -23.04 -12.51 11.59
C LEU A 417 -24.24 -12.95 10.74
N ALA A 418 -24.88 -14.07 11.08
CA ALA A 418 -26.07 -14.54 10.38
C ALA A 418 -27.19 -13.50 10.40
N ARG A 419 -27.34 -12.76 11.51
CA ARG A 419 -28.28 -11.64 11.60
C ARG A 419 -27.92 -10.51 10.63
N LEU A 420 -26.65 -10.10 10.57
CA LEU A 420 -26.20 -9.04 9.65
C LEU A 420 -26.44 -9.41 8.17
N VAL A 421 -26.07 -10.63 7.78
CA VAL A 421 -26.27 -11.13 6.41
C VAL A 421 -27.77 -11.20 6.06
N ARG A 422 -28.61 -11.65 6.99
CA ARG A 422 -30.07 -11.65 6.82
C ARG A 422 -30.63 -10.24 6.64
N LEU A 423 -30.13 -9.25 7.39
CA LEU A 423 -30.58 -7.85 7.30
C LEU A 423 -30.26 -7.24 5.93
N VAL A 424 -29.10 -7.57 5.34
CA VAL A 424 -28.71 -7.10 4.00
C VAL A 424 -29.39 -7.88 2.88
N LYS A 425 -29.94 -9.06 3.18
CA LYS A 425 -30.63 -9.94 2.21
C LYS A 425 -29.75 -10.34 1.02
N ARG A 426 -28.44 -10.39 1.23
CA ARG A 426 -27.43 -10.81 0.26
C ARG A 426 -26.42 -11.71 0.98
N PRO A 427 -25.86 -12.75 0.32
CA PRO A 427 -24.82 -13.56 0.91
C PRO A 427 -23.55 -12.74 1.11
N ALA A 428 -22.72 -13.19 2.05
CA ALA A 428 -21.43 -12.58 2.32
C ALA A 428 -20.30 -13.61 2.21
N LEU A 429 -19.17 -13.17 1.66
CA LEU A 429 -17.90 -13.89 1.80
C LEU A 429 -17.39 -13.68 3.23
N ILE A 430 -17.00 -14.76 3.90
CA ILE A 430 -16.33 -14.73 5.20
C ILE A 430 -14.95 -15.36 5.03
N GLU A 431 -13.91 -14.56 5.20
CA GLU A 431 -12.53 -15.02 5.36
C GLU A 431 -12.24 -15.19 6.86
N LEU A 432 -11.90 -16.42 7.26
CA LEU A 432 -11.56 -16.79 8.62
C LEU A 432 -10.04 -16.88 8.77
N LEU A 433 -9.49 -15.93 9.51
CA LEU A 433 -8.08 -15.89 9.88
C LEU A 433 -7.83 -16.86 11.04
N PRO A 434 -6.81 -17.73 10.98
CA PRO A 434 -6.51 -18.66 12.07
C PRO A 434 -6.10 -17.94 13.36
N GLU A 435 -5.49 -16.76 13.23
CA GLU A 435 -5.04 -15.95 14.35
C GLU A 435 -5.15 -14.45 14.04
N ARG A 436 -5.09 -13.63 15.11
CA ARG A 436 -5.16 -12.17 14.99
C ARG A 436 -3.84 -11.60 14.50
N LYS A 437 -3.73 -11.40 13.18
CA LYS A 437 -2.59 -10.73 12.54
C LYS A 437 -2.65 -9.20 12.57
N HIS A 438 -3.85 -8.65 12.67
CA HIS A 438 -4.07 -7.21 12.58
C HIS A 438 -4.52 -6.62 13.91
N TYR A 439 -4.50 -5.29 14.01
CA TYR A 439 -5.06 -4.58 15.16
C TYR A 439 -6.58 -4.80 15.32
N TRP A 440 -7.26 -5.42 14.36
CA TRP A 440 -8.68 -5.73 14.38
C TRP A 440 -8.94 -7.24 14.48
N VAL A 441 -10.10 -7.63 15.03
CA VAL A 441 -10.61 -9.02 15.10
C VAL A 441 -11.66 -9.33 14.05
N MET A 442 -12.39 -8.31 13.59
CA MET A 442 -13.36 -8.42 12.51
C MET A 442 -13.33 -7.14 11.69
N LYS A 443 -13.45 -7.30 10.39
CA LYS A 443 -13.53 -6.24 9.41
C LYS A 443 -14.63 -6.61 8.42
N HIS A 444 -15.35 -5.62 7.92
CA HIS A 444 -16.21 -5.82 6.75
C HIS A 444 -16.00 -4.73 5.71
N GLU A 445 -16.32 -5.09 4.49
CA GLU A 445 -16.26 -4.24 3.32
C GLU A 445 -17.53 -4.42 2.49
N PHE A 446 -18.10 -3.29 2.08
CA PHE A 446 -19.05 -3.24 0.98
C PHE A 446 -18.27 -3.04 -0.31
N GLN A 447 -18.33 -4.01 -1.20
CA GLN A 447 -17.52 -4.10 -2.40
C GLN A 447 -18.41 -3.88 -3.62
N VAL A 448 -18.22 -2.76 -4.30
CA VAL A 448 -18.90 -2.49 -5.57
C VAL A 448 -18.06 -3.13 -6.67
N ILE A 449 -18.70 -3.88 -7.55
CA ILE A 449 -18.05 -4.40 -8.75
C ILE A 449 -18.11 -3.32 -9.82
N ASP A 450 -16.95 -2.86 -10.28
CA ASP A 450 -16.87 -1.81 -11.28
C ASP A 450 -17.27 -2.31 -12.68
N SER A 451 -17.36 -1.39 -13.65
CA SER A 451 -17.79 -1.69 -15.03
C SER A 451 -16.89 -2.68 -15.77
N VAL A 452 -15.66 -2.88 -15.28
CA VAL A 452 -14.69 -3.83 -15.83
C VAL A 452 -14.52 -5.03 -14.90
N GLY A 453 -15.43 -5.25 -13.96
CA GLY A 453 -15.46 -6.43 -13.12
C GLY A 453 -14.44 -6.51 -12.00
N GLY A 454 -13.74 -5.41 -11.70
CA GLY A 454 -12.85 -5.31 -10.56
C GLY A 454 -13.61 -4.93 -9.28
N GLY A 455 -13.22 -5.51 -8.14
CA GLY A 455 -13.70 -5.07 -6.83
C GLY A 455 -13.24 -3.65 -6.52
N MET A 456 -14.14 -2.83 -5.98
CA MET A 456 -13.83 -1.53 -5.41
C MET A 456 -14.48 -1.42 -4.02
N PRO A 457 -13.68 -1.31 -2.94
CA PRO A 457 -14.23 -1.09 -1.63
C PRO A 457 -14.91 0.28 -1.61
N SER A 458 -16.19 0.32 -1.31
CA SER A 458 -16.98 1.55 -1.21
C SER A 458 -17.05 2.07 0.23
N TRP A 459 -17.18 1.15 1.19
CA TRP A 459 -17.12 1.44 2.62
C TRP A 459 -16.40 0.30 3.34
N ARG A 460 -15.57 0.63 4.32
CA ARG A 460 -14.74 -0.31 5.09
C ARG A 460 -14.89 0.00 6.57
N ARG A 461 -15.08 -1.03 7.40
CA ARG A 461 -15.06 -0.89 8.86
C ARG A 461 -14.24 -2.00 9.48
N SER A 462 -13.40 -1.65 10.44
CA SER A 462 -12.64 -2.58 11.28
C SER A 462 -13.13 -2.49 12.74
N SER A 463 -12.98 -3.59 13.48
CA SER A 463 -13.29 -3.68 14.92
C SER A 463 -12.12 -4.36 15.65
N SER A 464 -11.62 -3.75 16.72
CA SER A 464 -10.49 -4.23 17.57
C SER A 464 -11.03 -4.86 18.86
N THR A 465 -10.27 -5.66 19.62
CA THR A 465 -10.67 -6.11 20.98
C THR A 465 -9.54 -6.08 22.02
N SER A 466 -8.40 -5.42 21.77
CA SER A 466 -7.21 -5.53 22.64
C SER A 466 -7.30 -4.72 23.95
N ARG A 467 -6.89 -5.35 25.06
CA ARG A 467 -6.48 -4.73 26.33
C ARG A 467 -4.98 -4.38 26.29
N THR A 468 -4.59 -3.15 25.98
CA THR A 468 -3.20 -2.70 26.17
C THR A 468 -3.12 -1.19 26.41
N ARG A 469 -2.18 -0.79 27.28
CA ARG A 469 -1.91 0.58 27.76
C ARG A 469 -1.23 1.49 26.71
N SER A 470 -1.23 1.15 25.43
CA SER A 470 -0.75 2.04 24.36
C SER A 470 -1.82 2.21 23.29
N ALA A 471 -1.88 3.43 22.76
CA ALA A 471 -2.98 3.93 21.94
C ALA A 471 -3.15 3.11 20.66
N THR A 472 -4.19 2.28 20.60
CA THR A 472 -4.83 1.87 19.35
C THR A 472 -6.19 1.25 19.64
N ALA A 473 -7.26 1.83 19.07
CA ALA A 473 -8.65 1.35 19.08
C ALA A 473 -9.05 0.53 20.33
N SER A 474 -9.32 1.25 21.42
CA SER A 474 -9.56 0.67 22.74
C SER A 474 -10.99 0.13 22.89
N PHE A 475 -11.09 -1.17 23.20
CA PHE A 475 -12.10 -1.69 24.11
C PHE A 475 -11.53 -1.56 25.53
N THR A 476 -12.17 -0.79 26.41
CA THR A 476 -11.76 -0.67 27.82
C THR A 476 -12.86 -1.13 28.76
N TRP A 477 -12.67 -2.34 29.28
CA TRP A 477 -13.36 -2.91 30.44
C TRP A 477 -12.71 -2.42 31.73
N THR A 478 -13.47 -1.80 32.62
CA THR A 478 -13.11 -1.69 34.04
C THR A 478 -14.29 -2.16 34.89
N SER A 479 -14.15 -3.34 35.50
CA SER A 479 -14.94 -3.70 36.68
C SER A 479 -14.44 -2.83 37.84
N ALA A 480 -15.35 -2.12 38.48
CA ALA A 480 -15.07 -1.44 39.74
C ALA A 480 -14.52 -2.43 40.78
N GLY A 481 -13.39 -2.06 41.41
CA GLY A 481 -12.79 -2.80 42.51
C GLY A 481 -11.46 -2.17 42.93
N SER A 482 -11.53 -1.27 43.92
CA SER A 482 -10.49 -0.87 44.89
C SER A 482 -9.02 -0.84 44.44
N ASP A 483 -8.46 0.33 44.19
CA ASP A 483 -7.57 1.01 45.16
C ASP A 483 -6.93 2.28 44.57
N ALA A 484 -6.62 3.20 45.48
CA ALA A 484 -6.23 4.58 45.28
C ALA A 484 -4.83 4.78 44.66
N GLY A 485 -4.59 5.97 44.09
CA GLY A 485 -3.23 6.52 44.02
C GLY A 485 -2.90 7.43 42.83
N VAL A 486 -3.35 8.69 42.94
CA VAL A 486 -2.82 9.94 42.31
C VAL A 486 -2.80 10.05 40.78
#